data_AF-X1CD43-F1
#
_entry.id   AF-X1CD43-F1
#
_cell.length_a   1.000
_cell.length_b   1.000
_cell.length_c   1.000
_cell.angle_alpha   90.00
_cell.angle_beta   90.00
_cell.angle_gamma   90.00
#
_symmetry.space_group_name_H-M   'P 1'
#
loop_
_entity.id
_entity.type
_entity.pdbx_description
1 polymer ?
#
loop_
_entity_poly.entity_id
_entity_poly.type
_entity_poly.pdbx_seq_one_letter_code
_entity_poly.pdbx_strand_id
1 'polypeptide(L)'
;MTERKIRKIIEAEKIAAGEVVERPANIVKELIENSIDAGAKEIRVIVKKAGKSLIHVIDDGVGISPEDIEIAFERHTSSKIRSIEDLDTLSTLGFRGEALASIAAVSQVEIVSRSEENERGVQLII
;
A
#
# COMPACT_ATOMS: atom_id res chain seq x y z
N MET A 1 -33.27 -1.12 -25.29
CA MET A 1 -31.87 -0.78 -24.98
C MET A 1 -31.48 0.39 -25.89
N THR A 2 -31.17 1.56 -25.32
CA THR A 2 -30.79 2.73 -26.12
C THR A 2 -29.32 2.62 -26.48
N GLU A 3 -28.99 2.56 -27.77
CA GLU A 3 -27.61 2.61 -28.26
C GLU A 3 -26.95 3.91 -27.80
N ARG A 4 -25.92 3.79 -26.95
CA ARG A 4 -25.07 4.92 -26.59
C ARG A 4 -24.02 5.10 -27.68
N LYS A 5 -23.93 6.30 -28.25
CA LYS A 5 -22.85 6.67 -29.17
C LYS A 5 -21.49 6.59 -28.47
N ILE A 6 -20.50 6.00 -29.14
CA ILE A 6 -19.11 5.94 -28.67
C ILE A 6 -18.57 7.37 -28.50
N ARG A 7 -17.97 7.67 -27.34
CA ARG A 7 -17.36 8.98 -27.02
C ARG A 7 -16.09 8.79 -26.17
N LYS A 8 -15.16 9.74 -26.27
CA LYS A 8 -13.95 9.80 -25.45
C LYS A 8 -14.33 10.00 -23.98
N ILE A 9 -13.75 9.21 -23.10
CA ILE A 9 -13.96 9.31 -21.64
C ILE A 9 -13.18 10.54 -21.14
N ILE A 10 -13.89 11.47 -20.52
CA ILE A 10 -13.35 12.76 -20.08
C ILE A 10 -12.53 12.61 -18.79
N GLU A 11 -12.82 11.60 -17.97
CA GLU A 11 -12.15 11.33 -16.69
C GLU A 11 -11.37 10.00 -16.71
N ALA A 12 -10.77 9.64 -17.85
CA ALA A 12 -10.09 8.36 -18.02
C ALA A 12 -9.00 8.12 -16.95
N GLU A 13 -8.29 9.16 -16.52
CA GLU A 13 -7.27 9.10 -15.47
C GLU A 13 -7.88 8.79 -14.08
N LYS A 14 -9.07 9.33 -13.77
CA LYS A 14 -9.77 9.02 -12.50
C LYS A 14 -10.37 7.61 -12.51
N ILE A 15 -10.77 7.13 -13.69
CA ILE A 15 -11.27 5.75 -13.86
C ILE A 15 -10.11 4.74 -13.81
N ALA A 16 -8.98 5.04 -14.42
CA ALA A 16 -7.77 4.22 -14.35
C ALA A 16 -7.17 4.20 -12.92
N ALA A 17 -7.25 5.31 -12.19
CA ALA A 17 -6.93 5.34 -10.76
C ALA A 17 -7.92 4.50 -9.93
N GLY A 18 -9.18 4.39 -10.40
CA GLY A 18 -10.17 3.44 -9.92
C GLY A 18 -9.67 2.01 -10.04
N GLU A 19 -9.28 1.53 -11.22
CA GLU A 19 -8.95 0.11 -11.45
C GLU A 19 -7.79 -0.45 -10.57
N VAL A 20 -6.79 0.38 -10.23
CA VAL A 20 -5.68 -0.05 -9.37
C VAL A 20 -6.12 -0.18 -7.89
N VAL A 21 -7.10 0.62 -7.45
CA VAL A 21 -7.57 0.71 -6.04
C VAL A 21 -9.05 0.29 -5.88
N GLU A 22 -9.67 -0.36 -6.88
CA GLU A 22 -11.14 -0.45 -6.98
C GLU A 22 -11.79 -1.48 -6.05
N ARG A 23 -10.99 -2.29 -5.36
CA ARG A 23 -11.52 -3.34 -4.47
C ARG A 23 -10.75 -3.34 -3.16
N PRO A 24 -11.46 -3.35 -2.01
CA PRO A 24 -10.84 -3.56 -0.69
C PRO A 24 -9.88 -4.76 -0.64
N ALA A 25 -10.11 -5.77 -1.47
CA ALA A 25 -9.20 -6.91 -1.64
C ALA A 25 -7.80 -6.53 -2.16
N ASN A 26 -7.67 -5.54 -3.05
CA ASN A 26 -6.38 -5.07 -3.54
C ASN A 26 -5.60 -4.38 -2.43
N ILE A 27 -6.26 -3.53 -1.64
CA ILE A 27 -5.64 -2.90 -0.46
C ILE A 27 -5.11 -3.98 0.49
N VAL A 28 -5.91 -5.00 0.77
CA VAL A 28 -5.49 -6.14 1.60
C VAL A 28 -4.29 -6.88 0.98
N LYS A 29 -4.32 -7.16 -0.32
CA LYS A 29 -3.20 -7.80 -1.04
C LYS A 29 -1.92 -7.00 -0.88
N GLU A 30 -1.93 -5.71 -1.21
CA GLU A 30 -0.72 -4.87 -1.18
C GLU A 30 -0.15 -4.73 0.24
N LEU A 31 -1.02 -4.62 1.26
CA LEU A 31 -0.57 -4.59 2.66
C LEU A 31 0.05 -5.93 3.11
N ILE A 32 -0.56 -7.06 2.73
CA ILE A 32 0.01 -8.40 3.01
C ILE A 32 1.35 -8.59 2.31
N GLU A 33 1.46 -8.20 1.03
CA GLU A 33 2.71 -8.26 0.27
C GLU A 33 3.80 -7.42 0.92
N ASN A 34 3.46 -6.24 1.44
CA ASN A 34 4.40 -5.43 2.22
C ASN A 34 4.84 -6.12 3.52
N SER A 35 3.93 -6.77 4.25
CA SER A 35 4.28 -7.55 5.44
C SER A 35 5.20 -8.73 5.11
N ILE A 36 4.95 -9.45 4.01
CA ILE A 36 5.81 -10.54 3.55
C ILE A 36 7.20 -10.02 3.18
N ASP A 37 7.26 -8.92 2.43
CA ASP A 37 8.53 -8.30 2.06
C ASP A 37 9.31 -7.78 3.27
N ALA A 38 8.61 -7.44 4.37
CA ALA A 38 9.20 -7.09 5.66
C ALA A 38 9.65 -8.32 6.49
N GLY A 39 9.53 -9.54 5.95
CA GLY A 39 9.97 -10.77 6.60
C GLY A 39 9.03 -11.28 7.71
N ALA A 40 7.77 -10.84 7.73
CA ALA A 40 6.79 -11.26 8.74
C ALA A 40 6.55 -12.79 8.71
N LYS A 41 6.39 -13.37 9.90
CA LYS A 41 6.03 -14.78 10.12
C LYS A 41 4.57 -14.93 10.50
N GLU A 42 4.00 -13.93 11.16
CA GLU A 42 2.58 -13.84 11.51
C GLU A 42 2.00 -12.57 10.86
N ILE A 43 0.93 -12.75 10.08
CA ILE A 43 0.17 -11.63 9.51
C ILE A 43 -1.30 -11.83 9.90
N ARG A 44 -1.87 -10.86 10.61
CA ARG A 44 -3.28 -10.85 11.01
C ARG A 44 -4.02 -9.79 10.23
N VAL A 45 -5.14 -10.20 9.63
CA VAL A 45 -5.97 -9.33 8.79
C VAL A 45 -7.37 -9.26 9.37
N ILE A 46 -7.79 -8.04 9.71
CA ILE A 46 -9.12 -7.74 10.25
C ILE A 46 -9.87 -6.90 9.23
N VAL A 47 -11.01 -7.42 8.76
CA VAL A 47 -11.85 -6.76 7.75
C VAL A 47 -13.25 -6.55 8.31
N LYS A 48 -13.77 -5.32 8.24
CA LYS A 48 -15.17 -5.00 8.61
C LYS A 48 -15.95 -4.49 7.41
N LYS A 49 -17.21 -4.93 7.29
CA LYS A 49 -18.14 -4.55 6.20
C LYS A 49 -17.51 -4.70 4.81
N ALA A 50 -16.90 -5.86 4.55
CA ALA A 50 -16.19 -6.16 3.31
C ALA A 50 -15.06 -5.15 2.96
N GLY A 51 -14.42 -4.58 3.99
CA GLY A 51 -13.31 -3.63 3.85
C GLY A 51 -13.73 -2.19 3.56
N LYS A 52 -15.05 -1.91 3.48
CA LYS A 52 -15.57 -0.55 3.33
C LYS A 52 -15.49 0.28 4.61
N SER A 53 -15.39 -0.38 5.77
CA SER A 53 -15.36 0.29 7.07
C SER A 53 -14.02 0.18 7.77
N LEU A 54 -13.30 -0.93 7.59
CA LEU A 54 -11.99 -1.15 8.18
C LEU A 54 -11.26 -2.24 7.40
N ILE A 55 -10.00 -1.96 7.09
CA ILE A 55 -8.97 -2.92 6.77
C ILE A 55 -7.85 -2.65 7.78
N HIS A 56 -7.47 -3.64 8.57
CA HIS A 56 -6.39 -3.53 9.53
C HIS A 56 -5.48 -4.76 9.36
N VAL A 57 -4.24 -4.52 8.95
CA VAL A 57 -3.20 -5.52 8.76
C VAL A 57 -2.15 -5.31 9.85
N ILE A 58 -1.84 -6.38 10.57
CA ILE A 58 -0.88 -6.39 11.68
C ILE A 58 0.12 -7.49 11.38
N ASP A 59 1.41 -7.16 11.41
CA ASP A 59 2.48 -8.12 11.18
C ASP A 59 3.59 -8.03 12.24
N ASP A 60 4.46 -9.03 12.25
CA ASP A 60 5.67 -9.10 13.08
C ASP A 60 6.96 -8.93 12.24
N GLY A 61 6.87 -8.19 11.13
CA GLY A 61 8.01 -7.89 10.28
C GLY A 61 9.00 -6.91 10.92
N VAL A 62 10.02 -6.52 10.14
CA VAL A 62 11.11 -5.64 10.61
C VAL A 62 10.65 -4.22 10.99
N GLY A 63 9.46 -3.81 10.56
CA GLY A 63 8.93 -2.47 10.79
C GLY A 63 9.58 -1.39 9.94
N ILE A 64 9.03 -0.19 10.07
CA ILE A 64 9.47 1.08 9.47
C ILE A 64 10.01 1.98 10.59
N SER A 65 11.14 2.62 10.33
CA SER A 65 11.79 3.56 11.24
C SER A 65 10.99 4.88 11.36
N PRO A 66 11.16 5.66 12.43
CA PRO A 66 10.54 6.99 12.55
C PRO A 66 10.95 7.97 11.45
N GLU A 67 12.17 7.82 10.91
CA GLU A 67 12.71 8.68 9.85
C GLU A 67 12.10 8.35 8.49
N ASP A 68 11.74 7.08 8.28
CA ASP A 68 11.23 6.59 7.00
C ASP A 68 9.68 6.60 6.90
N ILE A 69 8.97 6.71 8.03
CA ILE A 69 7.51 6.49 8.04
C ILE A 69 6.73 7.52 7.24
N GLU A 70 7.18 8.78 7.22
CA GLU A 70 6.54 9.82 6.41
C GLU A 70 6.83 9.62 4.92
N ILE A 71 8.09 9.38 4.57
CA ILE A 71 8.51 9.19 3.18
C ILE A 71 7.95 7.90 2.56
N ALA A 72 7.60 6.89 3.37
CA ALA A 72 6.95 5.66 2.92
C ALA A 72 5.57 5.91 2.26
N PHE A 73 4.94 7.07 2.52
CA PHE A 73 3.69 7.49 1.90
C PHE A 73 3.88 8.46 0.72
N GLU A 74 5.13 8.81 0.37
CA GLU A 74 5.42 9.55 -0.85
C GLU A 74 5.36 8.65 -2.09
N ARG A 75 5.03 9.24 -3.24
CA ARG A 75 5.00 8.51 -4.50
C ARG A 75 6.41 8.22 -4.97
N HIS A 76 6.60 7.03 -5.57
CA HIS A 76 7.87 6.59 -6.16
C HIS A 76 9.00 6.39 -5.13
N THR A 77 8.64 6.22 -3.86
CA THR A 77 9.58 5.95 -2.78
C THR A 77 9.51 4.47 -2.40
N SER A 78 10.64 3.76 -2.50
CA SER A 78 10.72 2.34 -2.15
C SER A 78 12.10 1.99 -1.58
N SER A 79 12.14 1.11 -0.58
CA SER A 79 13.37 0.47 -0.09
C SER A 79 13.80 -0.74 -0.93
N LYS A 80 12.96 -1.17 -1.91
CA LYS A 80 13.08 -2.46 -2.61
C LYS A 80 13.72 -2.36 -4.00
N ILE A 81 13.81 -1.16 -4.56
CA ILE A 81 14.44 -0.91 -5.85
C ILE A 81 15.14 0.45 -5.84
N ARG A 82 16.34 0.54 -6.42
CA ARG A 82 17.07 1.80 -6.56
C ARG A 82 17.37 2.15 -8.02
N SER A 83 17.44 1.15 -8.89
CA SER A 83 17.60 1.36 -10.33
C SER A 83 16.83 0.33 -11.17
N ILE A 84 16.76 0.55 -12.48
CA ILE A 84 16.01 -0.32 -13.38
C ILE A 84 16.64 -1.71 -13.51
N GLU A 85 17.95 -1.81 -13.29
CA GLU A 85 18.72 -3.05 -13.30
C GLU A 85 18.36 -3.98 -12.12
N ASP A 86 17.84 -3.43 -11.02
CA ASP A 86 17.40 -4.24 -9.88
C ASP A 86 16.15 -5.08 -10.21
N LEU A 87 15.38 -4.72 -11.26
CA LEU A 87 14.17 -5.45 -11.69
C LEU A 87 14.46 -6.92 -12.02
N ASP A 88 15.63 -7.21 -12.58
CA ASP A 88 15.99 -8.57 -12.99
C ASP A 88 16.39 -9.46 -11.80
N THR A 89 16.64 -8.88 -10.63
CA THR A 89 17.06 -9.58 -9.39
C THR A 89 16.02 -9.52 -8.27
N LEU A 90 14.85 -8.94 -8.58
CA LEU A 90 13.87 -8.58 -7.58
C LEU A 90 13.18 -9.82 -7.01
N SER A 91 13.23 -9.96 -5.68
CA SER A 91 12.64 -11.08 -4.93
C SER A 91 11.49 -10.64 -4.02
N THR A 92 11.07 -9.38 -4.10
CA THR A 92 9.96 -8.81 -3.32
C THR A 92 8.67 -8.75 -4.15
N LEU A 93 7.53 -8.82 -3.47
CA LEU A 93 6.20 -8.86 -4.08
C LEU A 93 5.74 -7.48 -4.55
N GLY A 94 6.15 -6.41 -3.85
CA GLY A 94 5.96 -5.02 -4.28
C GLY A 94 7.28 -4.32 -4.64
N PHE A 95 7.24 -3.35 -5.55
CA PHE A 95 8.44 -2.55 -5.93
C PHE A 95 8.16 -1.14 -6.46
N ARG A 96 6.90 -0.78 -6.73
CA ARG A 96 6.56 0.49 -7.39
C ARG A 96 6.63 1.71 -6.48
N GLY A 97 6.64 1.53 -5.15
CA GLY A 97 6.62 2.65 -4.20
C GLY A 97 5.34 3.49 -4.31
N GLU A 98 4.21 2.87 -4.67
CA GLU A 98 2.95 3.57 -4.91
C GLU A 98 1.79 3.09 -4.03
N ALA A 99 1.91 1.93 -3.38
CA ALA A 99 0.79 1.30 -2.67
C ALA A 99 0.30 2.16 -1.50
N LEU A 100 1.18 2.52 -0.57
CA LEU A 100 0.83 3.30 0.62
C LEU A 100 0.34 4.71 0.24
N ALA A 101 1.03 5.38 -0.68
CA ALA A 101 0.63 6.67 -1.23
C ALA A 101 -0.77 6.62 -1.88
N SER A 102 -1.07 5.56 -2.64
CA SER A 102 -2.36 5.38 -3.31
C SER A 102 -3.49 5.08 -2.32
N ILE A 103 -3.21 4.31 -1.27
CA ILE A 103 -4.17 4.02 -0.20
C ILE A 103 -4.49 5.30 0.59
N ALA A 104 -3.48 6.06 0.98
CA ALA A 104 -3.66 7.32 1.70
C ALA A 104 -4.41 8.38 0.89
N ALA A 105 -4.29 8.37 -0.45
CA ALA A 105 -5.02 9.31 -1.31
C ALA A 105 -6.56 9.09 -1.31
N VAL A 106 -7.05 7.93 -0.86
CA VAL A 106 -8.48 7.58 -0.95
C VAL A 106 -9.07 7.06 0.37
N SER A 107 -8.31 7.07 1.47
CA SER A 107 -8.76 6.56 2.77
C SER A 107 -8.10 7.32 3.93
N GLN A 108 -8.70 7.23 5.12
CA GLN A 108 -8.05 7.64 6.35
C GLN A 108 -7.13 6.52 6.79
N VAL A 109 -5.85 6.82 7.00
CA VAL A 109 -4.84 5.83 7.32
C VAL A 109 -4.24 6.11 8.68
N GLU A 110 -4.12 5.05 9.47
CA GLU A 110 -3.31 5.03 10.68
C GLU A 110 -2.28 3.92 10.49
N ILE A 111 -1.01 4.27 10.67
CA ILE A 111 0.09 3.30 10.71
C ILE A 111 0.80 3.42 12.05
N VAL A 112 1.07 2.27 12.67
CA VAL A 112 1.88 2.16 13.89
C VAL A 112 2.96 1.15 13.60
N SER A 113 4.22 1.53 13.84
CA SER A 113 5.37 0.71 13.49
C SER A 113 6.49 0.89 14.50
N ARG A 114 7.30 -0.15 14.70
CA ARG A 114 8.53 -0.09 15.50
C ARG A 114 9.57 -0.99 14.84
N SER A 115 10.71 -0.43 14.46
CA SER A 115 11.86 -1.24 14.05
C SER A 115 12.65 -1.74 15.26
N GLU A 116 13.44 -2.79 15.08
CA GLU A 116 14.19 -3.43 16.16
C GLU A 116 15.19 -2.48 16.83
N GLU A 117 15.84 -1.61 16.05
CA GLU A 117 16.79 -0.62 16.58
C GLU A 117 16.13 0.53 17.38
N ASN A 118 14.80 0.66 17.34
CA ASN A 118 14.08 1.73 18.01
C ASN A 118 13.42 1.26 19.32
N GLU A 119 13.73 1.94 20.42
CA GLU A 119 13.12 1.67 21.74
C GLU A 119 11.61 1.94 21.75
N ARG A 120 11.15 2.88 20.92
CA ARG A 120 9.75 3.30 20.82
C ARG A 120 9.22 3.14 19.40
N GLY A 121 7.94 2.81 19.29
CA GLY A 121 7.23 2.85 18.02
C GLY A 121 6.89 4.28 17.61
N VAL A 122 6.63 4.44 16.32
CA VAL A 122 6.11 5.65 15.69
C VAL A 122 4.68 5.41 15.24
N GLN A 123 3.86 6.45 15.28
CA GLN A 123 2.50 6.46 14.78
C GLN A 123 2.35 7.64 13.83
N LEU A 124 1.76 7.38 12.66
CA LEU A 124 1.40 8.41 11.68
C LEU A 124 -0.07 8.25 11.31
N ILE A 125 -0.78 9.38 11.25
CA ILE A 125 -2.18 9.47 10.85
C ILE A 125 -2.25 10.39 9.63
N ILE A 126 -2.89 9.91 8.56
CA ILE A 126 -3.06 10.60 7.27
C ILE A 126 -4.55 10.68 6.93
#